data_AF-A0A7X9ALB6-F1
#
_entry.id   AF-A0A7X9ALB6-F1
#
_cell.length_a   1.000
_cell.length_b   1.000
_cell.length_c   1.000
_cell.angle_alpha   90.00
_cell.angle_beta   90.00
_cell.angle_gamma   90.00
#
_symmetry.space_group_name_H-M   'P 1'
#
loop_
_entity.id
_entity.type
_entity.pdbx_description
1 polymer ?
#
loop_
_entity_poly.entity_id
_entity_poly.type
_entity_poly.pdbx_seq_one_letter_code
_entity_poly.pdbx_strand_id
1 'polypeptide(L)'
;GVMKVLGCMLGDIRNLFLFEAALIGFLGGLLGIGFSYGASALLNRYAGGLFGGGYYYYGSESDSIVSLIPPWLALAALAFATMVGIISGFMPARRAMKLSALEAIRTE
;
A
#
# COMPACT_ATOMS: atom_id res chain seq x y z
N GLY A 1 21.58 15.59 1.07
CA GLY A 1 22.83 16.34 0.86
C GLY A 1 23.06 16.57 -0.62
N VAL A 2 23.44 15.52 -1.36
CA VAL A 2 23.83 15.57 -2.77
C VAL A 2 22.83 16.32 -3.68
N MET A 3 21.53 15.99 -3.63
CA MET A 3 20.51 16.67 -4.46
C MET A 3 20.44 18.19 -4.25
N LYS A 4 20.72 18.67 -3.03
CA LYS A 4 20.75 20.12 -2.76
C LYS A 4 22.01 20.77 -3.32
N VAL A 5 23.14 20.05 -3.34
CA VAL A 5 24.40 20.53 -3.93
C VAL A 5 24.29 20.64 -5.45
N LEU A 6 23.51 19.75 -6.07
CA LEU A 6 23.17 19.81 -7.51
C LEU A 6 22.16 20.92 -7.87
N GLY A 7 21.67 21.68 -6.90
CA GLY A 7 20.76 22.80 -7.13
C GLY A 7 19.28 22.41 -7.25
N CYS A 8 18.87 21.18 -6.90
CA CYS A 8 17.45 20.81 -6.92
C CYS A 8 16.64 21.63 -5.90
N MET A 9 15.42 22.03 -6.29
CA MET A 9 14.53 22.75 -5.37
C MET A 9 14.07 21.82 -4.24
N LEU A 10 13.87 22.38 -3.05
CA LEU A 10 13.38 21.63 -1.89
C LEU A 10 12.02 20.96 -2.15
N GLY A 11 11.18 21.59 -2.99
CA GLY A 11 9.90 21.04 -3.43
C GLY A 11 10.05 19.76 -4.26
N ASP A 12 11.02 19.71 -5.16
CA ASP A 12 11.26 18.56 -6.02
C ASP A 12 11.75 17.36 -5.20
N ILE A 13 12.67 17.62 -4.26
CA ILE A 13 13.17 16.60 -3.32
C ILE A 13 12.01 16.01 -2.51
N ARG A 14 11.10 16.87 -2.01
CA ARG A 14 9.92 16.40 -1.27
C ARG A 14 9.02 15.52 -2.13
N ASN A 15 8.72 15.98 -3.34
CA ASN A 15 7.81 15.27 -4.24
C ASN A 15 8.40 13.93 -4.68
N LEU A 16 9.71 13.84 -4.88
CA LEU A 16 10.42 12.59 -5.17
C LEU A 16 10.20 11.55 -4.05
N PHE A 17 10.49 11.92 -2.80
CA PHE A 17 10.32 11.01 -1.65
C PHE A 17 8.85 10.64 -1.39
N LEU A 18 7.93 11.59 -1.59
CA LEU A 18 6.50 11.29 -1.47
C LEU A 18 6.02 10.35 -2.57
N PHE A 19 6.54 10.51 -3.79
CA PHE A 19 6.22 9.63 -4.91
C PHE A 19 6.76 8.22 -4.69
N GLU A 20 7.98 8.09 -4.18
CA GLU A 20 8.55 6.80 -3.78
C GLU A 20 7.72 6.12 -2.70
N ALA A 21 7.30 6.86 -1.67
CA ALA A 21 6.42 6.34 -0.61
C ALA A 21 5.02 5.96 -1.14
N ALA A 22 4.47 6.73 -2.06
CA ALA A 22 3.20 6.42 -2.73
C ALA A 22 3.32 5.13 -3.56
N LEU A 23 4.41 4.98 -4.33
CA LEU A 23 4.68 3.78 -5.12
C LEU A 23 4.82 2.54 -4.24
N ILE A 24 5.54 2.64 -3.11
CA ILE A 24 5.68 1.55 -2.15
C ILE A 24 4.31 1.16 -1.57
N GLY A 25 3.50 2.15 -1.17
CA GLY A 25 2.14 1.91 -0.66
C GLY A 25 1.21 1.28 -1.71
N PHE A 26 1.29 1.73 -2.96
CA PHE A 26 0.52 1.20 -4.08
C PHE A 26 0.91 -0.24 -4.43
N LEU A 27 2.21 -0.51 -4.58
CA LEU A 27 2.72 -1.86 -4.88
C LEU A 27 2.44 -2.83 -3.73
N GLY A 28 2.60 -2.38 -2.48
CA GLY A 28 2.21 -3.15 -1.30
C GLY A 28 0.71 -3.45 -1.27
N GLY A 29 -0.13 -2.49 -1.65
CA GLY A 29 -1.58 -2.69 -1.81
C GLY A 29 -1.93 -3.69 -2.90
N LEU A 30 -1.30 -3.61 -4.08
CA LEU A 30 -1.47 -4.58 -5.17
C LEU A 30 -1.09 -6.00 -4.74
N LEU A 31 0.07 -6.16 -4.12
CA LEU A 31 0.53 -7.46 -3.61
C LEU A 31 -0.38 -7.98 -2.49
N GLY A 32 -0.84 -7.09 -1.60
CA GLY A 32 -1.79 -7.42 -0.54
C GLY A 32 -3.11 -7.94 -1.08
N ILE A 33 -3.68 -7.28 -2.09
CA ILE A 33 -4.89 -7.73 -2.78
C ILE A 33 -4.68 -9.10 -3.45
N GLY A 34 -3.56 -9.28 -4.16
CA GLY A 34 -3.20 -10.57 -4.75
C GLY A 34 -3.11 -11.68 -3.70
N PHE A 35 -2.48 -11.39 -2.56
CA PHE A 35 -2.40 -12.31 -1.43
C PHE A 35 -3.78 -12.60 -0.81
N SER A 36 -4.66 -11.60 -0.67
CA SER A 36 -6.02 -11.79 -0.17
C SER A 36 -6.85 -12.72 -1.04
N TYR A 37 -6.74 -12.63 -2.36
CA TYR A 37 -7.39 -13.58 -3.28
C TYR A 37 -6.81 -14.99 -3.14
N GLY A 38 -5.49 -15.13 -3.00
CA GLY A 38 -4.85 -16.43 -2.75
C GLY A 38 -5.29 -17.06 -1.43
N ALA A 39 -5.31 -16.27 -0.34
CA ALA A 39 -5.79 -16.70 0.96
C ALA A 39 -7.28 -17.08 0.92
N SER A 40 -8.10 -16.32 0.20
CA SER A 40 -9.54 -16.61 0.02
C SER A 40 -9.77 -17.93 -0.72
N ALA A 41 -8.96 -18.23 -1.74
CA ALA A 41 -9.03 -19.51 -2.46
C ALA A 41 -8.63 -20.70 -1.58
N LEU A 42 -7.60 -20.55 -0.74
CA LEU A 42 -7.22 -21.58 0.24
C LEU A 42 -8.31 -21.77 1.30
N LEU A 43 -8.82 -20.67 1.87
CA LEU A 43 -9.88 -20.72 2.87
C LEU A 43 -11.15 -21.35 2.31
N ASN A 44 -11.60 -20.99 1.11
CA ASN A 44 -12.78 -21.63 0.51
C ASN A 44 -12.55 -23.15 0.28
N ARG A 45 -11.32 -23.58 -0.02
CA ARG A 45 -10.98 -25.01 -0.19
C ARG A 45 -10.98 -25.81 1.12
N TYR A 46 -10.60 -25.20 2.24
CA TYR A 46 -10.44 -25.91 3.53
C TYR A 46 -11.55 -25.60 4.56
N ALA A 47 -12.23 -24.46 4.44
CA ALA A 47 -13.22 -23.97 5.40
C ALA A 47 -14.68 -24.26 5.01
N GLY A 48 -14.94 -24.81 3.81
CA GLY A 48 -16.28 -25.19 3.35
C GLY A 48 -17.02 -26.16 4.28
N GLY A 49 -16.32 -26.86 5.18
CA GLY A 49 -16.92 -27.73 6.21
C GLY A 49 -17.02 -27.13 7.62
N LEU A 50 -16.45 -25.96 7.90
CA LEU A 50 -16.27 -25.43 9.27
C LEU A 50 -17.16 -24.23 9.61
N PHE A 51 -17.53 -23.41 8.61
CA PHE A 51 -18.31 -22.18 8.83
C PHE A 51 -19.69 -22.28 8.18
N GLY A 52 -20.60 -22.98 8.85
CA GLY A 52 -22.02 -23.09 8.50
C GLY A 52 -22.83 -21.80 8.75
N GLY A 53 -22.37 -20.65 8.26
CA GLY A 53 -23.14 -19.42 8.35
C GLY A 53 -22.33 -18.17 8.03
N GLY A 54 -22.66 -17.49 6.92
CA GLY A 54 -22.07 -16.18 6.62
C GLY A 54 -22.43 -15.64 5.24
N TYR A 55 -23.54 -14.90 5.19
CA TYR A 55 -23.97 -13.95 4.16
C TYR A 55 -24.04 -14.40 2.69
N TYR A 56 -25.26 -14.75 2.30
CA TYR A 56 -25.72 -14.88 0.92
C TYR A 56 -25.86 -13.51 0.23
N TYR A 57 -25.29 -13.37 -0.96
CA TYR A 57 -25.84 -12.46 -1.98
C TYR A 57 -25.78 -13.13 -3.36
N TYR A 58 -26.98 -13.25 -3.95
CA TYR A 58 -27.33 -13.65 -5.31
C TYR A 58 -27.15 -15.13 -5.74
N GLY A 59 -28.27 -15.87 -5.66
CA GLY A 59 -28.66 -16.83 -6.71
C GLY A 59 -28.08 -18.25 -6.63
N SER A 60 -28.89 -19.15 -6.06
CA SER A 60 -29.06 -20.56 -6.45
C SER A 60 -27.86 -21.52 -6.42
N GLU A 61 -28.06 -22.58 -5.62
CA GLU A 61 -27.53 -23.95 -5.77
C GLU A 61 -26.01 -24.13 -5.58
N SER A 62 -25.65 -24.57 -4.37
CA SER A 62 -24.61 -25.60 -4.16
C SER A 62 -23.15 -25.21 -4.40
N ASP A 63 -22.65 -24.17 -3.74
CA ASP A 63 -21.28 -24.19 -3.19
C ASP A 63 -21.10 -23.08 -2.14
N SER A 64 -20.58 -23.41 -0.97
CA SER A 64 -20.40 -22.49 0.16
C SER A 64 -19.18 -21.57 -0.09
N ILE A 65 -19.36 -20.51 -0.86
CA ILE A 65 -18.32 -19.50 -1.10
C ILE A 65 -18.29 -18.52 0.08
N VAL A 66 -17.41 -18.76 1.06
CA VAL A 66 -17.32 -17.97 2.31
C VAL A 66 -16.58 -16.64 2.12
N SER A 67 -15.66 -16.53 1.15
CA SER A 67 -14.95 -15.29 0.84
C SER A 67 -15.19 -14.81 -0.59
N LEU A 68 -16.08 -13.82 -0.73
CA LEU A 68 -16.23 -12.99 -1.92
C LEU A 68 -15.62 -11.62 -1.63
N ILE A 69 -14.50 -11.29 -2.28
CA ILE A 69 -13.89 -9.96 -2.21
C ILE A 69 -14.46 -9.14 -3.37
N PRO A 70 -15.41 -8.21 -3.11
CA PRO A 70 -16.02 -7.44 -4.18
C PRO A 70 -15.02 -6.41 -4.74
N PRO A 71 -15.13 -6.04 -6.03
CA PRO A 71 -14.16 -5.15 -6.68
C PRO A 71 -13.99 -3.78 -6.01
N TRP A 72 -15.06 -3.26 -5.41
CA TRP A 72 -15.02 -1.98 -4.68
C TRP A 72 -14.17 -2.05 -3.41
N LEU A 73 -14.14 -3.20 -2.72
CA LEU A 73 -13.36 -3.41 -1.51
C LEU A 73 -11.87 -3.50 -1.84
N ALA A 74 -11.53 -4.13 -2.97
CA ALA A 74 -10.17 -4.15 -3.50
C ALA A 74 -9.68 -2.74 -3.87
N LEU A 75 -10.51 -1.95 -4.58
CA LEU A 75 -10.18 -0.55 -4.89
C LEU A 75 -10.03 0.31 -3.63
N ALA A 76 -10.91 0.16 -2.65
CA ALA A 76 -10.83 0.87 -1.38
C ALA A 76 -9.56 0.50 -0.60
N ALA A 77 -9.21 -0.79 -0.55
CA ALA A 77 -7.99 -1.27 0.09
C ALA A 77 -6.73 -0.73 -0.59
N LEU A 78 -6.71 -0.68 -1.93
CA LEU A 78 -5.60 -0.11 -2.70
C LEU A 78 -5.44 1.38 -2.41
N ALA A 79 -6.53 2.15 -2.47
CA ALA A 79 -6.51 3.57 -2.16
C ALA A 79 -6.03 3.83 -0.73
N PHE A 80 -6.51 3.04 0.22
CA PHE A 80 -6.12 3.12 1.63
C PHE A 80 -4.62 2.82 1.83
N ALA A 81 -4.10 1.73 1.23
CA ALA A 81 -2.69 1.37 1.33
C ALA A 81 -1.77 2.47 0.74
N THR A 82 -2.17 3.04 -0.40
CA THR A 82 -1.45 4.14 -1.04
C THR A 82 -1.44 5.38 -0.16
N MET A 83 -2.59 5.74 0.43
CA MET A 83 -2.71 6.85 1.37
C MET A 83 -1.84 6.67 2.62
N VAL A 84 -1.83 5.47 3.20
CA VAL A 84 -0.96 5.13 4.34
C VAL A 84 0.51 5.28 3.97
N GLY A 85 0.91 4.83 2.77
CA GLY A 85 2.26 5.02 2.24
C GLY A 85 2.67 6.50 2.17
N ILE A 86 1.79 7.34 1.62
CA ILE A 86 2.02 8.79 1.53
C ILE A 86 2.12 9.44 2.92
N ILE A 87 1.19 9.12 3.83
CA ILE A 87 1.17 9.68 5.20
C ILE A 87 2.45 9.28 5.94
N SER A 88 2.86 8.02 5.84
CA SER A 88 4.10 7.51 6.43
C SER A 88 5.34 8.18 5.83
N GLY A 89 5.37 8.36 4.51
CA GLY A 89 6.47 8.99 3.77
C GLY A 89 6.60 10.51 3.99
N PHE A 90 5.56 11.17 4.51
CA PHE A 90 5.55 12.62 4.66
C PHE A 90 6.50 13.14 5.75
N MET A 91 6.56 12.47 6.90
CA MET A 91 7.50 12.81 7.97
C MET A 91 8.98 12.67 7.52
N PRO A 92 9.42 11.54 6.93
CA PRO A 92 10.79 11.39 6.46
C PRO A 92 11.09 12.33 5.28
N ALA A 93 10.16 12.56 4.35
CA ALA A 93 10.35 13.54 3.27
C ALA A 93 10.61 14.96 3.83
N ARG A 94 9.88 15.35 4.88
CA ARG A 94 10.12 16.62 5.59
C ARG A 94 11.47 16.66 6.30
N ARG A 95 11.93 15.55 6.88
CA ARG A 95 13.27 15.47 7.49
C ARG A 95 14.38 15.55 6.44
N ALA A 96 14.23 14.87 5.29
CA ALA A 96 15.20 14.90 4.19
C ALA A 96 15.40 16.33 3.64
N MET A 97 14.35 17.14 3.60
CA MET A 97 14.43 18.56 3.25
C MET A 97 15.20 19.41 4.27
N LYS A 98 15.39 18.98 5.52
CA LYS A 98 16.09 19.76 6.55
C LYS A 98 17.60 19.46 6.64
N LEU A 99 18.08 18.38 6.01
CA LEU A 99 19.50 18.03 5.99
C LEU A 99 20.30 19.08 5.19
N SER A 100 21.21 19.81 5.84
CA SER A 100 21.98 20.88 5.20
C SER A 100 22.96 20.30 4.15
N ALA A 101 23.19 21.04 3.07
CA ALA A 101 24.18 20.66 2.06
C ALA A 101 25.62 20.75 2.61
N LEU A 102 25.84 21.64 3.57
CA LEU A 102 27.13 21.91 4.18
C LEU A 102 27.53 20.80 5.18
N GLU A 103 26.57 20.20 5.90
CA GLU A 103 26.79 18.97 6.69
C GLU A 103 27.21 17.80 5.79
N ALA A 104 26.66 17.69 4.58
CA ALA A 104 26.96 16.56 3.70
C ALA A 104 28.39 16.62 3.14
N ILE A 105 29.01 17.79 3.08
CA ILE A 105 30.41 17.96 2.66
C ILE A 105 31.36 17.87 3.88
N ARG A 106 30.91 18.25 5.07
CA ARG A 106 31.72 18.18 6.32
C ARG A 106 31.74 16.80 6.99
N THR A 107 31.01 15.82 6.46
CA THR A 107 30.94 14.47 7.04
C THR A 107 31.62 13.41 6.16
N GLU A 108 32.53 13.85 5.27
CA GLU A 108 33.67 12.99 4.92
C GLU A 108 34.77 13.13 5.97
#